data_AF-A0A8I2G1F5-F1
#
_entry.id   AF-A0A8I2G1F5-F1
#
_cell.length_a   1.000
_cell.length_b   1.000
_cell.length_c   1.000
_cell.angle_alpha   90.00
_cell.angle_beta   90.00
_cell.angle_gamma   90.00
#
_symmetry.space_group_name_H-M   'P 1'
#
loop_
_entity.id
_entity.type
_entity.pdbx_description
1 polymer ?
#
loop_
_entity_poly.entity_id
_entity_poly.type
_entity_poly.pdbx_seq_one_letter_code
_entity_poly.pdbx_strand_id
1 'polypeptide(L)'
;RRITGGKTVLHHHEITYAVISSEDIFYKDNDLYRSYMLISTMLVNAFHALGLDACLSKGSPSHLAKSNNPCFSFPTPNELEINGKKIVGSAQKRDNQALLQHGSIPISMDYELYAAGTHSRAAVIKRSMTTLSEIADKTTNQLIQALIDSFQTFIRQPMEEFEFQQEDIQAIAKIEKKYNSKDWNYKL
;
A
#
# COMPACT_ATOMS: atom_id res chain seq x y z
N ARG A 1 4.14 -9.01 -11.97
CA ARG A 1 4.25 -9.60 -10.61
C ARG A 1 5.23 -8.79 -9.76
N ARG A 2 4.87 -8.45 -8.51
CA ARG A 2 5.70 -7.66 -7.58
C ARG A 2 6.67 -8.50 -6.74
N ILE A 3 7.66 -7.88 -6.09
CA ILE A 3 8.67 -8.56 -5.25
C ILE A 3 8.15 -9.02 -3.89
N THR A 4 7.20 -8.29 -3.32
CA THR A 4 6.55 -8.63 -2.05
C THR A 4 5.51 -9.74 -2.27
N GLY A 5 5.17 -10.48 -1.22
CA GLY A 5 4.01 -11.38 -1.24
C GLY A 5 2.66 -10.64 -1.26
N GLY A 6 1.60 -11.38 -0.95
CA GLY A 6 0.21 -10.89 -0.88
C GLY A 6 -0.61 -11.21 -2.12
N LYS A 7 -1.86 -10.73 -2.16
CA LYS A 7 -2.85 -11.10 -3.19
C LYS A 7 -2.87 -10.11 -4.36
N THR A 8 -3.75 -10.38 -5.33
CA THR A 8 -3.99 -9.55 -6.52
C THR A 8 -4.69 -8.23 -6.15
N VAL A 9 -4.19 -7.14 -6.76
CA VAL A 9 -4.73 -5.79 -6.69
C VAL A 9 -4.86 -5.30 -8.12
N LEU A 10 -6.00 -4.68 -8.46
CA LEU A 10 -6.13 -3.95 -9.71
C LEU A 10 -5.52 -2.57 -9.51
N HIS A 11 -4.50 -2.26 -10.31
CA HIS A 11 -3.98 -0.91 -10.39
C HIS A 11 -4.74 -0.14 -11.48
N HIS A 12 -5.35 0.99 -11.14
CA HIS A 12 -6.20 1.77 -12.05
C HIS A 12 -6.05 3.28 -11.77
N HIS A 13 -7.01 3.91 -11.07
CA HIS A 13 -6.93 5.31 -10.70
C HIS A 13 -6.61 5.46 -9.21
N GLU A 14 -5.32 5.57 -8.90
CA GLU A 14 -4.79 5.49 -7.54
C GLU A 14 -3.51 6.31 -7.37
N ILE A 15 -3.11 6.46 -6.11
CA ILE A 15 -1.72 6.74 -5.73
C ILE A 15 -1.07 5.44 -5.30
N THR A 16 0.12 5.15 -5.82
CA THR A 16 1.00 4.14 -5.26
C THR A 16 2.12 4.82 -4.47
N TYR A 17 2.57 4.17 -3.41
CA TYR A 17 3.66 4.67 -2.57
C TYR A 17 4.62 3.54 -2.22
N ALA A 18 5.87 3.88 -1.92
CA ALA A 18 6.85 2.96 -1.37
C ALA A 18 7.69 3.65 -0.30
N VAL A 19 7.95 2.95 0.79
CA VAL A 19 8.85 3.32 1.88
C VAL A 19 9.96 2.29 1.91
N ILE A 20 11.18 2.73 1.65
CA ILE A 20 12.39 1.92 1.64
C ILE A 20 13.31 2.46 2.73
N SER A 21 13.81 1.58 3.60
CA SER A 21 14.69 2.03 4.66
C SER A 21 15.62 0.93 5.15
N SER A 22 16.88 1.30 5.34
CA SER A 22 17.89 0.58 6.13
C SER A 22 18.16 1.23 7.49
N GLU A 23 17.50 2.35 7.77
CA GLU A 23 17.69 3.15 8.99
C GLU A 23 17.08 2.44 10.20
N ASP A 24 17.74 2.58 11.36
CA ASP A 24 17.38 1.83 12.57
C ASP A 24 15.92 2.08 13.00
N ILE A 25 15.44 3.31 12.83
CA ILE A 25 14.06 3.75 13.17
C ILE A 25 12.96 2.94 12.48
N PHE A 26 13.20 2.44 11.27
CA PHE A 26 12.25 1.58 10.56
C PHE A 26 12.74 0.13 10.48
N TYR A 27 14.04 -0.09 10.52
CA TYR A 27 14.67 -1.36 10.24
C TYR A 27 15.27 -2.01 11.50
N LYS A 28 16.49 -1.68 11.93
CA LYS A 28 17.20 -2.49 12.94
C LYS A 28 16.53 -2.55 14.31
N ASP A 29 15.85 -1.48 14.73
CA ASP A 29 15.19 -1.42 16.05
C ASP A 29 13.79 -2.05 16.06
N ASN A 30 13.34 -2.55 14.91
CA ASN A 30 11.98 -3.04 14.71
C ASN A 30 11.97 -4.40 14.04
N ASP A 31 11.01 -5.24 14.43
CA ASP A 31 10.67 -6.44 13.66
C ASP A 31 9.73 -6.10 12.49
N LEU A 32 9.42 -7.09 11.65
CA LEU A 32 8.53 -6.93 10.50
C LEU A 32 7.19 -6.29 10.88
N TYR A 33 6.62 -6.68 12.03
CA TYR A 33 5.31 -6.22 12.48
C TYR A 33 5.37 -4.77 12.94
N ARG A 34 6.38 -4.41 13.74
CA ARG A 34 6.56 -3.04 14.22
C ARG A 34 6.84 -2.06 13.08
N SER A 35 7.71 -2.42 12.13
CA SER A 35 7.96 -1.58 10.95
C SER A 35 6.66 -1.30 10.19
N TYR A 36 5.84 -2.33 9.98
CA TYR A 36 4.55 -2.21 9.30
C TYR A 36 3.61 -1.27 10.07
N MET A 37 3.52 -1.45 11.39
CA MET A 37 2.69 -0.61 12.27
C MET A 37 3.10 0.85 12.25
N LEU A 38 4.41 1.14 12.29
CA LEU A 38 4.91 2.52 12.22
C LEU A 38 4.49 3.18 10.91
N ILE A 39 4.77 2.53 9.79
CA ILE A 39 4.40 3.02 8.44
C ILE A 39 2.89 3.21 8.33
N SER A 40 2.08 2.22 8.75
CA SER A 40 0.63 2.35 8.75
C SER A 40 0.12 3.48 9.65
N THR A 41 0.79 3.76 10.77
CA THR A 41 0.41 4.89 11.66
C THR A 41 0.63 6.24 10.98
N MET A 42 1.73 6.42 10.24
CA MET A 42 1.93 7.65 9.43
C MET A 42 0.87 7.79 8.34
N LEU A 43 0.48 6.69 7.69
CA LEU A 43 -0.63 6.73 6.73
C LEU A 43 -1.92 7.18 7.42
N VAL A 44 -2.26 6.63 8.60
CA VAL A 44 -3.45 7.02 9.36
C VAL A 44 -3.43 8.52 9.69
N ASN A 45 -2.30 9.02 10.17
CA ASN A 45 -2.14 10.43 10.52
C ASN A 45 -2.31 11.34 9.30
N ALA A 46 -1.86 10.93 8.12
CA ALA A 46 -2.09 11.67 6.87
C ALA A 46 -3.59 11.76 6.54
N PHE A 47 -4.36 10.68 6.71
CA PHE A 47 -5.82 10.73 6.54
C PHE A 47 -6.51 11.59 7.61
N HIS A 48 -6.08 11.53 8.86
CA HIS A 48 -6.58 12.40 9.93
C HIS A 48 -6.35 13.88 9.64
N ALA A 49 -5.18 14.25 9.09
CA ALA A 49 -4.89 15.61 8.68
C ALA A 49 -5.84 16.14 7.58
N LEU A 50 -6.44 15.25 6.80
CA LEU A 50 -7.46 15.58 5.79
C LEU A 50 -8.89 15.62 6.37
N GLY A 51 -9.06 15.32 7.66
CA GLY A 51 -10.36 15.22 8.32
C GLY A 51 -11.06 13.87 8.08
N LEU A 52 -10.33 12.83 7.70
CA LEU A 52 -10.86 11.50 7.43
C LEU A 52 -10.50 10.56 8.58
N ASP A 53 -11.51 10.00 9.25
CA ASP A 53 -11.34 9.10 10.40
C ASP A 53 -10.86 7.70 9.96
N ALA A 54 -9.58 7.62 9.61
CA ALA A 54 -8.91 6.37 9.30
C ALA A 54 -8.47 5.66 10.57
N CYS A 55 -8.52 4.33 10.56
CA CYS A 55 -7.98 3.52 11.63
C CYS A 55 -7.32 2.26 11.10
N LEU A 56 -6.54 1.62 11.96
CA LEU A 56 -5.96 0.32 11.66
C LEU A 56 -6.99 -0.76 11.99
N SER A 57 -7.30 -1.58 11.00
CA SER A 57 -8.24 -2.68 11.17
C SER A 57 -7.71 -3.66 12.21
N LYS A 58 -8.61 -4.12 13.09
CA LYS A 58 -8.34 -5.22 14.03
C LYS A 58 -8.25 -6.58 13.33
N GLY A 59 -8.50 -6.61 12.02
CA GLY A 59 -8.52 -7.81 11.19
C GLY A 59 -9.86 -8.53 11.24
N SER A 60 -10.16 -9.28 10.17
CA SER A 60 -11.30 -10.21 10.17
C SER A 60 -10.97 -11.50 10.94
N PRO A 61 -11.97 -12.22 11.49
CA PRO A 61 -11.78 -13.56 12.06
C PRO A 61 -10.95 -14.47 11.14
N SER A 62 -10.01 -15.22 11.71
CA SER A 62 -8.97 -15.99 10.98
C SER A 62 -9.49 -16.93 9.89
N HIS A 63 -10.75 -17.37 9.97
CA HIS A 63 -11.40 -18.20 8.95
C HIS A 63 -11.69 -17.46 7.63
N LEU A 64 -11.92 -16.14 7.66
CA LEU A 64 -12.18 -15.33 6.46
C LEU A 64 -10.88 -14.92 5.73
N ALA A 65 -9.78 -14.78 6.48
CA ALA A 65 -8.45 -14.47 5.93
C ALA A 65 -7.87 -15.59 5.04
N LYS A 66 -8.28 -16.84 5.26
CA LYS A 66 -7.83 -18.04 4.50
C LYS A 66 -8.56 -18.24 3.16
N SER A 67 -9.45 -17.35 2.76
CA SER A 67 -10.18 -17.47 1.49
C SER A 67 -9.38 -16.93 0.30
N ASN A 68 -9.63 -17.47 -0.91
CA ASN A 68 -9.06 -17.00 -2.20
C ASN A 68 -9.57 -15.61 -2.63
N ASN A 69 -10.29 -14.89 -1.77
CA ASN A 69 -10.82 -13.57 -2.09
C ASN A 69 -9.70 -12.53 -2.29
N PRO A 70 -9.89 -11.51 -3.16
CA PRO A 70 -8.92 -10.44 -3.43
C PRO A 70 -8.30 -9.79 -2.19
N CYS A 71 -7.14 -9.14 -2.34
CA CYS A 71 -6.43 -8.50 -1.21
C CYS A 71 -7.27 -7.45 -0.46
N PHE A 72 -8.30 -6.92 -1.11
CA PHE A 72 -9.21 -5.91 -0.55
C PHE A 72 -10.49 -6.49 0.06
N SER A 73 -10.68 -7.81 0.07
CA SER A 73 -11.93 -8.42 0.52
C SER A 73 -12.05 -8.65 2.02
N PHE A 74 -10.92 -8.79 2.74
CA PHE A 74 -10.90 -8.89 4.20
C PHE A 74 -9.71 -8.12 4.73
N PRO A 75 -9.91 -7.19 5.68
CA PRO A 75 -8.79 -6.51 6.27
C PRO A 75 -7.92 -7.51 7.02
N THR A 76 -6.64 -7.55 6.67
CA THR A 76 -5.63 -8.16 7.53
C THR A 76 -5.34 -7.22 8.70
N PRO A 77 -4.95 -7.71 9.89
CA PRO A 77 -4.59 -6.83 11.00
C PRO A 77 -3.62 -5.75 10.52
N ASN A 78 -3.87 -4.51 10.92
CA ASN A 78 -3.06 -3.33 10.60
C ASN A 78 -3.25 -2.73 9.20
N GLU A 79 -4.22 -3.21 8.40
CA GLU A 79 -4.62 -2.51 7.18
C GLU A 79 -5.47 -1.27 7.50
N LEU A 80 -5.32 -0.20 6.71
CA LEU A 80 -6.11 1.02 6.92
C LEU A 80 -7.53 0.88 6.40
N GLU A 81 -8.48 1.24 7.25
CA GLU A 81 -9.90 1.33 6.92
C GLU A 81 -10.50 2.67 7.33
N ILE A 82 -11.57 3.06 6.62
CA ILE A 82 -12.46 4.17 6.96
C ILE A 82 -13.88 3.62 6.92
N ASN A 83 -14.65 3.84 7.98
CA ASN A 83 -16.01 3.30 8.11
C ASN A 83 -16.11 1.77 7.88
N GLY A 84 -15.09 1.01 8.35
CA GLY A 84 -15.02 -0.44 8.18
C GLY A 84 -14.74 -0.92 6.76
N LYS A 85 -14.36 -0.01 5.85
CA LYS A 85 -13.95 -0.33 4.47
C LYS A 85 -12.49 0.00 4.28
N LYS A 86 -11.76 -0.92 3.65
CA LYS A 86 -10.34 -0.73 3.35
C LYS A 86 -10.11 0.43 2.38
N ILE A 87 -9.15 1.30 2.70
CA ILE A 87 -8.75 2.44 1.85
C ILE A 87 -7.28 2.36 1.41
N VAL A 88 -6.42 1.66 2.16
CA VAL A 88 -5.04 1.40 1.75
C VAL A 88 -4.76 -0.10 1.74
N GLY A 89 -4.19 -0.59 0.65
CA GLY A 89 -3.63 -1.94 0.57
C GLY A 89 -2.11 -1.92 0.54
N SER A 90 -1.47 -2.42 1.58
CA SER A 90 0.00 -2.44 1.69
C SER A 90 0.57 -3.85 1.69
N ALA A 91 1.78 -4.00 1.16
CA ALA A 91 2.57 -5.21 1.26
C ALA A 91 4.00 -4.85 1.68
N GLN A 92 4.63 -5.71 2.49
CA GLN A 92 5.98 -5.49 2.99
C GLN A 92 6.88 -6.69 2.68
N LYS A 93 8.14 -6.40 2.37
CA LYS A 93 9.23 -7.36 2.36
C LYS A 93 10.39 -6.76 3.17
N ARG A 94 11.10 -7.63 3.89
CA ARG A 94 12.30 -7.30 4.64
C ARG A 94 13.34 -8.38 4.39
N ASP A 95 14.58 -7.97 4.20
CA ASP A 95 15.73 -8.87 4.20
C ASP A 95 16.79 -8.35 5.18
N ASN A 96 18.03 -8.85 5.07
CA ASN A 96 19.12 -8.48 5.98
C ASN A 96 19.71 -7.08 5.71
N GLN A 97 19.33 -6.43 4.61
CA GLN A 97 19.86 -5.13 4.20
C GLN A 97 18.84 -4.00 4.43
N ALA A 98 17.57 -4.24 4.10
CA ALA A 98 16.55 -3.21 4.17
C ALA A 98 15.14 -3.78 4.30
N LEU A 99 14.19 -2.88 4.55
CA LEU A 99 12.77 -3.12 4.32
C LEU A 99 12.26 -2.34 3.11
N LEU A 100 11.20 -2.88 2.52
CA LEU A 100 10.34 -2.25 1.53
C LEU A 100 8.90 -2.49 1.95
N GLN A 101 8.18 -1.42 2.30
CA GLN A 101 6.72 -1.42 2.32
C GLN A 101 6.22 -0.58 1.16
N HIS A 102 5.26 -1.08 0.41
CA HIS A 102 4.61 -0.32 -0.65
C HIS A 102 3.12 -0.59 -0.64
N GLY A 103 2.34 0.28 -1.24
CA GLY A 103 0.91 0.14 -1.25
C GLY A 103 0.19 0.98 -2.27
N SER A 104 -1.13 0.80 -2.25
CA SER A 104 -2.11 1.37 -3.18
C SER A 104 -3.16 2.12 -2.39
N ILE A 105 -3.45 3.35 -2.82
CA ILE A 105 -4.51 4.21 -2.30
C ILE A 105 -5.43 4.60 -3.46
N PRO A 106 -6.57 3.92 -3.64
CA PRO A 106 -7.51 4.18 -4.72
C PRO A 106 -8.10 5.60 -4.62
N ILE A 107 -7.99 6.37 -5.71
CA ILE A 107 -8.70 7.64 -5.85
C ILE A 107 -10.13 7.35 -6.31
N SER A 108 -10.26 6.54 -7.38
CA SER A 108 -11.52 5.94 -7.80
C SER A 108 -11.30 4.52 -8.32
N MET A 109 -12.39 3.75 -8.47
CA MET A 109 -12.30 2.33 -8.84
C MET A 109 -13.38 1.96 -9.86
N ASP A 110 -12.94 1.26 -10.91
CA ASP A 110 -13.85 0.48 -11.75
C ASP A 110 -14.04 -0.91 -11.12
N TYR A 111 -15.16 -1.06 -10.40
CA TYR A 111 -15.47 -2.28 -9.68
C TYR A 111 -15.76 -3.47 -10.60
N GLU A 112 -16.25 -3.24 -11.82
CA GLU A 112 -16.52 -4.32 -12.77
C GLU A 112 -15.22 -4.81 -13.40
N LEU A 113 -14.31 -3.90 -13.76
CA LEU A 113 -12.97 -4.27 -14.20
C LEU A 113 -12.21 -5.02 -13.10
N TYR A 114 -12.31 -4.57 -11.84
CA TYR A 114 -11.67 -5.27 -10.73
C TYR A 114 -12.28 -6.67 -10.51
N ALA A 115 -13.60 -6.77 -10.60
CA ALA A 115 -14.30 -8.05 -10.50
C ALA A 115 -13.86 -9.03 -11.61
N ALA A 116 -13.78 -8.56 -12.86
CA ALA A 116 -13.36 -9.35 -14.01
C ALA A 116 -11.92 -9.89 -13.84
N GLY A 117 -10.98 -9.03 -13.42
CA GLY A 117 -9.58 -9.40 -13.22
C GLY A 117 -9.31 -10.30 -12.02
N THR A 118 -10.27 -10.44 -11.10
CA THR A 118 -10.11 -11.28 -9.89
C THR A 118 -11.11 -12.42 -9.78
N HIS A 119 -11.95 -12.63 -10.80
CA HIS A 119 -13.04 -13.61 -10.77
C HIS A 119 -13.93 -13.45 -9.53
N SER A 120 -14.19 -12.20 -9.13
CA SER A 120 -15.05 -11.85 -8.01
C SER A 120 -16.32 -11.15 -8.50
N ARG A 121 -17.19 -10.74 -7.57
CA ARG A 121 -18.38 -9.93 -7.87
C ARG A 121 -18.12 -8.48 -7.47
N ALA A 122 -18.41 -7.53 -8.35
CA ALA A 122 -18.22 -6.10 -8.10
C ALA A 122 -18.88 -5.66 -6.78
N ALA A 123 -20.09 -6.14 -6.50
CA ALA A 123 -20.80 -5.88 -5.25
C ALA A 123 -20.08 -6.38 -3.99
N VAL A 124 -19.27 -7.44 -4.08
CA VAL A 124 -18.45 -7.92 -2.95
C VAL A 124 -17.29 -6.95 -2.72
N ILE A 125 -16.60 -6.54 -3.78
CA ILE A 125 -15.47 -5.60 -3.71
C ILE A 125 -15.94 -4.25 -3.16
N LYS A 126 -17.04 -3.70 -3.70
CA LYS A 126 -17.60 -2.40 -3.26
C LYS A 126 -18.04 -2.38 -1.78
N ARG A 127 -18.35 -3.54 -1.21
CA ARG A 127 -18.66 -3.66 0.23
C ARG A 127 -17.41 -3.67 1.10
N SER A 128 -16.28 -4.17 0.60
CA SER A 128 -15.07 -4.40 1.41
C SER A 128 -14.05 -3.26 1.35
N MET A 129 -14.09 -2.43 0.30
CA MET A 129 -13.19 -1.30 0.13
C MET A 129 -13.90 -0.01 -0.25
N THR A 130 -13.19 1.10 -0.13
CA THR A 130 -13.63 2.41 -0.60
C THR A 130 -12.50 3.14 -1.31
N THR A 131 -12.78 4.31 -1.87
CA THR A 131 -11.80 5.16 -2.57
C THR A 131 -11.88 6.58 -2.04
N LEU A 132 -10.85 7.40 -2.27
CA LEU A 132 -10.83 8.79 -1.81
C LEU A 132 -12.06 9.57 -2.30
N SER A 133 -12.39 9.45 -3.59
CA SER A 133 -13.54 10.16 -4.20
C SER A 133 -14.90 9.69 -3.70
N GLU A 134 -15.02 8.50 -3.09
CA GLU A 134 -16.29 8.03 -2.50
C GLU A 134 -16.55 8.63 -1.11
N ILE A 135 -15.49 9.03 -0.40
CA ILE A 135 -15.58 9.43 1.01
C ILE A 135 -15.27 10.90 1.24
N ALA A 136 -14.64 11.58 0.28
CA ALA A 136 -14.20 12.95 0.45
C ALA A 136 -14.04 13.69 -0.87
N ASP A 137 -14.35 14.99 -0.86
CA ASP A 137 -13.95 15.91 -1.92
C ASP A 137 -12.52 16.42 -1.64
N LYS A 138 -11.55 15.55 -1.90
CA LYS A 138 -10.11 15.82 -1.74
C LYS A 138 -9.38 15.50 -3.03
N THR A 139 -8.39 16.31 -3.36
CA THR A 139 -7.55 16.10 -4.53
C THR A 139 -6.41 15.14 -4.22
N THR A 140 -5.88 14.51 -5.27
CA THR A 140 -4.66 13.69 -5.21
C THR A 140 -3.50 14.46 -4.57
N ASN A 141 -3.34 15.74 -4.89
CA ASN A 141 -2.25 16.58 -4.35
C ASN A 141 -2.40 16.82 -2.84
N GLN A 142 -3.64 17.01 -2.35
CA GLN A 142 -3.87 17.14 -0.90
C GLN A 142 -3.47 15.85 -0.17
N LEU A 143 -3.78 14.69 -0.73
CA LEU A 143 -3.38 13.41 -0.15
C LEU A 143 -1.86 13.21 -0.20
N ILE A 144 -1.21 13.52 -1.33
CA ILE A 144 0.26 13.45 -1.44
C ILE A 144 0.92 14.36 -0.40
N GLN A 145 0.45 15.61 -0.26
CA GLN A 145 1.01 16.54 0.71
C GLN A 145 0.82 16.04 2.15
N ALA A 146 -0.38 15.56 2.50
CA ALA A 146 -0.64 15.03 3.84
C ALA A 146 0.23 13.80 4.16
N LEU A 147 0.51 12.96 3.17
CA LEU A 147 1.44 11.84 3.31
C LEU A 147 2.85 12.36 3.60
N ILE A 148 3.38 13.25 2.77
CA ILE A 148 4.71 13.85 2.94
C ILE A 148 4.85 14.48 4.34
N ASP A 149 3.89 15.33 4.72
CA ASP A 149 3.89 16.02 6.02
C ASP A 149 3.88 15.04 7.20
N SER A 150 3.08 13.97 7.10
CA SER A 150 3.03 12.96 8.16
C SER A 150 4.34 12.19 8.30
N PHE A 151 5.01 11.86 7.20
CA PHE A 151 6.31 11.18 7.25
C PHE A 151 7.39 12.12 7.79
N GLN A 152 7.45 13.37 7.31
CA GLN A 152 8.35 14.40 7.82
C GLN A 152 8.22 14.63 9.33
N THR A 153 6.98 14.71 9.82
CA THR A 153 6.69 14.87 11.24
C THR A 153 7.21 13.69 12.06
N PHE A 154 7.05 12.47 11.55
CA PHE A 154 7.50 11.26 12.23
C PHE A 154 9.03 11.15 12.27
N ILE A 155 9.71 11.37 11.14
CA ILE A 155 11.18 11.28 11.04
C ILE A 155 11.89 12.50 11.64
N ARG A 156 11.16 13.61 11.87
CA ARG A 156 11.67 14.89 12.38
C ARG A 156 12.76 15.51 11.51
N GLN A 157 12.65 15.30 10.21
CA GLN A 157 13.57 15.80 9.19
C GLN A 157 12.77 16.19 7.94
N PRO A 158 13.25 17.17 7.15
CA PRO A 158 12.66 17.47 5.86
C PRO A 158 12.82 16.27 4.92
N MET A 159 11.79 16.02 4.11
CA MET A 159 11.90 15.11 2.97
C MET A 159 12.28 15.96 1.75
N GLU A 160 13.27 15.50 1.02
CA GLU A 160 13.74 16.14 -0.20
C GLU A 160 13.34 15.29 -1.40
N GLU A 161 13.16 15.94 -2.54
CA GLU A 161 12.90 15.23 -3.78
C GLU A 161 14.12 14.39 -4.16
N PHE A 162 13.88 13.12 -4.46
CA PHE A 162 14.93 12.19 -4.86
C PHE A 162 14.94 12.04 -6.37
N GLU A 163 16.04 12.44 -7.00
CA GLU A 163 16.27 12.24 -8.43
C GLU A 163 17.18 11.04 -8.65
N PHE A 164 16.72 10.10 -9.48
CA PHE A 164 17.51 8.93 -9.88
C PHE A 164 18.78 9.35 -10.61
N GLN A 165 19.92 8.86 -10.14
CA GLN A 165 21.21 9.06 -10.79
C GLN A 165 21.43 8.00 -11.88
N GLN A 166 22.46 8.20 -12.70
CA GLN A 166 22.75 7.31 -13.82
C GLN A 166 23.01 5.86 -13.35
N GLU A 167 23.64 5.68 -12.20
CA GLU A 167 23.87 4.38 -11.58
C GLU A 167 22.56 3.68 -11.19
N ASP A 168 21.57 4.44 -10.69
CA ASP A 168 20.25 3.92 -10.34
C ASP A 168 19.51 3.43 -11.59
N ILE A 169 19.53 4.23 -12.65
CA ILE A 169 18.92 3.86 -13.95
C ILE A 169 19.55 2.58 -14.50
N GLN A 170 20.88 2.44 -14.40
CA GLN A 170 21.57 1.22 -14.80
C GLN A 170 21.17 0.01 -13.93
N ALA A 171 21.01 0.21 -12.61
CA ALA A 171 20.55 -0.84 -11.71
C ALA A 171 19.11 -1.27 -12.01
N ILE A 172 18.21 -0.31 -12.28
CA ILE A 172 16.83 -0.54 -12.70
C ILE A 172 16.82 -1.37 -14.00
N ALA A 173 17.56 -0.96 -15.02
CA ALA A 173 17.61 -1.66 -16.31
C ALA A 173 18.08 -3.13 -16.20
N LYS A 174 18.97 -3.44 -15.24
CA LYS A 174 19.38 -4.83 -14.97
C LYS A 174 18.23 -5.65 -14.40
N ILE A 175 17.42 -5.06 -13.53
CA ILE A 175 16.29 -5.71 -12.85
C ILE A 175 15.06 -5.79 -13.76
N GLU A 176 14.86 -4.84 -14.68
CA GLU A 176 13.77 -4.86 -15.66
C GLU A 176 13.73 -6.15 -16.47
N LYS A 177 14.89 -6.73 -16.80
CA LYS A 177 14.98 -8.04 -17.50
C LYS A 177 14.17 -9.12 -16.78
N LYS A 178 14.20 -9.13 -15.46
CA LYS A 178 13.40 -10.06 -14.64
C LYS A 178 11.92 -9.72 -14.71
N TYR A 179 11.54 -8.44 -14.54
CA TYR A 179 10.13 -8.05 -14.51
C TYR A 179 9.44 -8.07 -15.88
N ASN A 180 10.20 -8.06 -16.98
CA ASN A 180 9.71 -8.26 -18.34
C ASN A 180 9.60 -9.75 -18.73
N SER A 181 10.17 -10.66 -17.94
CA SER A 181 10.17 -12.08 -18.29
C SER A 181 8.83 -12.75 -18.00
N LYS A 182 8.44 -13.68 -18.89
CA LYS A 182 7.28 -14.55 -18.66
C LYS A 182 7.51 -15.45 -17.44
N ASP A 183 8.72 -15.96 -17.27
CA ASP A 183 9.11 -16.83 -16.15
C ASP A 183 8.88 -16.18 -14.79
N TRP A 184 9.06 -14.86 -14.69
CA TRP A 184 8.75 -14.15 -13.45
C TRP A 184 7.25 -13.93 -13.28
N ASN A 185 6.58 -13.46 -14.34
CA ASN A 185 5.19 -13.01 -14.28
C ASN A 185 4.16 -14.15 -14.23
N TYR A 186 4.45 -15.30 -14.81
CA TYR A 186 3.55 -16.46 -14.88
C TYR A 186 3.96 -17.63 -13.99
N LYS A 187 4.96 -17.44 -13.11
CA LYS A 187 5.30 -18.46 -12.10
C LYS A 187 4.13 -18.60 -11.12
N LEU A 188 3.40 -19.71 -11.25
CA LEU A 188 2.36 -20.16 -10.31
C LEU A 188 2.97 -20.53 -8.96
#